data_AF-A0A519TSB1-F1
#
_entry.id   AF-A0A519TSB1-F1
#
_cell.length_a   1.000
_cell.length_b   1.000
_cell.length_c   1.000
_cell.angle_alpha   90.00
_cell.angle_beta   90.00
_cell.angle_gamma   90.00
#
_symmetry.space_group_name_H-M   'P 1'
#
loop_
_entity.id
_entity.type
_entity.pdbx_description
1 polymer ?
#
loop_
_entity_poly.entity_id
_entity_poly.type
_entity_poly.pdbx_seq_one_letter_code
_entity_poly.pdbx_strand_id
1 'polypeptide(L)'
;SWASSLRNYNGTFYVSTFAQTTGKTTLFSTKDIEKGNWKRVDFKPSLHDHSLFFDNGKAYMIYGTGKIKIVALNKDLSDIDTAFPERVLIENAGLPSGNSGGLPAEGSQMFKIKDKYYLFNITWPRGGMRTVVVHRAHQLFGPYEGKVVLQDKGVAQGGLIDTPDGKWFAYLFRDNGAVGRIPYLVPVKWEDGWPVLGNNGKVPDTLSLPESKGLISSIAADDEFTRKKGDSDLPLVWQWNHNPDATNWSLNKRKGFLRLTTGRIDSNFLIARNTLTQRTLGPFSSANIALDVQHMKNGDYAGLGILQKNFGQVGVKVIDGKKSILFTDFTKEKNTTVSAIPLMQDRIFFKVDCDFTNRKDVATFFYSLDGKEWKSIGNSVKMSYTIPHFMGYRFALFNYAQDEIGGFADFDYFHISQSKK
;
A
#
# COMPACT_ATOMS: atom_id res chain seq x y z
N SER A 1 -0.96 -7.41 -6.47
CA SER A 1 0.26 -8.10 -6.00
C SER A 1 0.21 -8.21 -4.49
N TRP A 2 0.83 -9.26 -3.93
CA TRP A 2 0.99 -9.49 -2.49
C TRP A 2 2.44 -9.21 -2.07
N ALA A 3 2.92 -9.79 -0.95
CA ALA A 3 4.28 -9.63 -0.47
C ALA A 3 5.32 -9.86 -1.59
N SER A 4 6.46 -9.18 -1.46
CA SER A 4 7.51 -9.19 -2.48
C SER A 4 8.89 -9.42 -1.86
N SER A 5 9.81 -9.89 -2.68
CA SER A 5 11.22 -10.04 -2.35
C SER A 5 12.06 -9.18 -3.29
N LEU A 6 12.93 -8.32 -2.74
CA LEU A 6 13.88 -7.50 -3.49
C LEU A 6 15.30 -7.98 -3.18
N ARG A 7 16.09 -8.29 -4.21
CA ARG A 7 17.48 -8.74 -4.10
C ARG A 7 18.36 -8.02 -5.10
N ASN A 8 19.60 -7.73 -4.72
CA ASN A 8 20.67 -7.44 -5.67
C ASN A 8 21.60 -8.66 -5.72
N TYR A 9 21.84 -9.18 -6.92
CA TYR A 9 22.75 -10.31 -7.15
C TYR A 9 23.56 -10.06 -8.41
N ASN A 10 24.89 -10.06 -8.29
CA ASN A 10 25.84 -9.79 -9.38
C ASN A 10 25.50 -8.52 -10.18
N GLY A 11 25.19 -7.42 -9.47
CA GLY A 11 24.89 -6.12 -10.09
C GLY A 11 23.52 -6.04 -10.78
N THR A 12 22.66 -7.05 -10.63
CA THR A 12 21.28 -7.04 -11.14
C THR A 12 20.30 -7.01 -9.97
N PHE A 13 19.32 -6.13 -10.05
CA PHE A 13 18.19 -6.07 -9.12
C PHE A 13 17.10 -7.02 -9.58
N TYR A 14 16.57 -7.79 -8.64
CA TYR A 14 15.46 -8.72 -8.83
C TYR A 14 14.33 -8.38 -7.87
N VAL A 15 13.11 -8.25 -8.39
CA VAL A 15 11.90 -8.11 -7.58
C VAL A 15 10.96 -9.25 -7.91
N SER A 16 10.57 -10.06 -6.94
CA SER A 16 9.55 -11.08 -7.12
C SER A 16 8.30 -10.76 -6.31
N THR A 17 7.13 -11.08 -6.83
CA THR A 17 5.84 -10.98 -6.12
C THR A 17 4.92 -12.10 -6.62
N PHE A 18 3.76 -12.25 -5.99
CA PHE A 18 2.74 -13.20 -6.39
C PHE A 18 1.37 -12.54 -6.38
N ALA A 19 0.42 -13.16 -7.07
CA ALA A 19 -0.96 -12.74 -7.06
C ALA A 19 -1.90 -13.93 -7.01
N GLN A 20 -2.72 -14.00 -5.96
CA GLN A 20 -3.83 -14.95 -5.87
C GLN A 20 -4.81 -14.75 -7.06
N THR A 21 -5.03 -13.50 -7.49
CA THR A 21 -5.90 -13.15 -8.63
C THR A 21 -5.54 -13.89 -9.93
N THR A 22 -4.25 -14.12 -10.20
CA THR A 22 -3.80 -14.81 -11.41
C THR A 22 -3.29 -16.22 -11.13
N GLY A 23 -3.09 -16.59 -9.87
CA GLY A 23 -2.45 -17.84 -9.46
C GLY A 23 -1.01 -17.97 -9.92
N LYS A 24 -0.30 -16.84 -10.10
CA LYS A 24 1.08 -16.79 -10.64
C LYS A 24 2.07 -16.13 -9.69
N THR A 25 3.34 -16.50 -9.85
CA THR A 25 4.50 -15.79 -9.35
C THR A 25 5.11 -14.99 -10.49
N THR A 26 5.51 -13.74 -10.23
CA THR A 26 6.12 -12.85 -11.21
C THR A 26 7.48 -12.41 -10.70
N LEU A 27 8.50 -12.52 -11.55
CA LEU A 27 9.86 -12.06 -11.31
C LEU A 27 10.21 -10.94 -12.30
N PHE A 28 10.71 -9.83 -11.77
CA PHE A 28 11.22 -8.68 -12.50
C PHE A 28 12.74 -8.59 -12.31
N SER A 29 13.47 -8.17 -13.35
CA SER A 29 14.92 -7.91 -13.24
C SER A 29 15.39 -6.70 -14.05
N THR A 30 16.36 -5.97 -13.52
CA THR A 30 16.97 -4.78 -14.15
C THR A 30 18.38 -4.53 -13.61
N LYS A 31 19.23 -3.82 -14.36
CA LYS A 31 20.51 -3.30 -13.88
C LYS A 31 20.39 -1.93 -13.21
N ASP A 32 19.32 -1.20 -13.50
CA ASP A 32 19.02 0.13 -12.95
C ASP A 32 17.62 0.08 -12.33
N ILE A 33 17.56 0.18 -11.00
CA ILE A 33 16.32 0.07 -10.22
C ILE A 33 15.43 1.32 -10.35
N GLU A 34 16.00 2.46 -10.72
CA GLU A 34 15.28 3.74 -10.78
C GLU A 34 14.76 4.06 -12.18
N LYS A 35 15.58 3.79 -13.21
CA LYS A 35 15.30 4.20 -14.60
C LYS A 35 15.32 3.05 -15.59
N GLY A 36 15.71 1.85 -15.16
CA GLY A 36 15.85 0.71 -16.05
C GLY A 36 14.53 0.09 -16.47
N ASN A 37 14.51 -0.50 -17.67
CA ASN A 37 13.43 -1.37 -18.11
C ASN A 37 13.50 -2.70 -17.38
N TRP A 38 12.37 -3.14 -16.83
CA TRP A 38 12.29 -4.40 -16.11
C TRP A 38 11.96 -5.56 -17.05
N LYS A 39 12.85 -6.55 -17.15
CA LYS A 39 12.50 -7.85 -17.75
C LYS A 39 11.51 -8.54 -16.82
N ARG A 40 10.38 -8.98 -17.36
CA ARG A 40 9.32 -9.68 -16.63
C ARG A 40 9.27 -11.16 -17.01
N VAL A 41 9.12 -12.02 -16.01
CA VAL A 41 8.87 -13.46 -16.14
C VAL A 41 7.70 -13.81 -15.23
N ASP A 42 6.75 -14.60 -15.74
CA ASP A 42 5.62 -15.12 -14.96
C ASP A 42 5.60 -16.65 -15.05
N PHE A 43 5.46 -17.33 -13.92
CA PHE A 43 5.30 -18.79 -13.86
C PHE A 43 4.24 -19.20 -12.83
N LYS A 44 3.86 -20.48 -12.87
CA LYS A 44 2.91 -21.08 -11.91
C LYS A 44 3.66 -22.08 -11.02
N PRO A 45 3.20 -22.29 -9.77
CA PRO A 45 2.05 -21.67 -9.13
C PRO A 45 2.39 -20.29 -8.54
N SER A 46 1.38 -19.67 -7.91
CA SER A 46 1.59 -18.56 -6.97
C SER A 46 2.26 -19.09 -5.69
N LEU A 47 3.53 -18.74 -5.48
CA LEU A 47 4.29 -19.11 -4.29
C LEU A 47 3.98 -18.13 -3.15
N HIS A 48 3.13 -18.54 -2.20
CA HIS A 48 2.67 -17.71 -1.07
C HIS A 48 3.84 -17.22 -0.21
N ASP A 49 3.91 -15.89 -0.02
CA ASP A 49 4.86 -15.18 0.85
C ASP A 49 6.32 -15.63 0.71
N HIS A 50 6.76 -15.77 -0.54
CA HIS A 50 8.09 -16.28 -0.84
C HIS A 50 9.22 -15.27 -0.61
N SER A 51 10.42 -15.79 -0.37
CA SER A 51 11.71 -15.10 -0.46
C SER A 51 12.53 -15.64 -1.62
N LEU A 52 12.87 -14.79 -2.59
CA LEU A 52 13.91 -15.08 -3.57
C LEU A 52 15.27 -15.04 -2.87
N PHE A 53 16.10 -16.04 -3.11
CA PHE A 53 17.41 -16.16 -2.46
C PHE A 53 18.43 -16.79 -3.40
N PHE A 54 19.59 -16.14 -3.57
CA PHE A 54 20.68 -16.64 -4.40
C PHE A 54 21.78 -17.19 -3.48
N ASP A 55 22.20 -18.43 -3.72
CA ASP A 55 23.30 -19.06 -2.98
C ASP A 55 24.08 -19.99 -3.90
N ASN A 56 25.42 -19.88 -3.85
CA ASN A 56 26.35 -20.70 -4.64
C ASN A 56 25.99 -20.81 -6.14
N GLY A 57 25.56 -19.69 -6.74
CA GLY A 57 25.21 -19.62 -8.16
C GLY A 57 23.82 -20.18 -8.53
N LYS A 58 23.04 -20.66 -7.56
CA LYS A 58 21.66 -21.13 -7.75
C LYS A 58 20.66 -20.17 -7.12
N ALA A 59 19.49 -20.01 -7.76
CA ALA A 59 18.37 -19.26 -7.23
C ALA A 59 17.33 -20.20 -6.61
N TYR A 60 16.81 -19.78 -5.45
CA TYR A 60 15.81 -20.52 -4.68
C TYR A 60 14.63 -19.63 -4.32
N MET A 61 13.47 -20.25 -4.16
CA MET A 61 12.28 -19.64 -3.58
C MET A 61 11.93 -20.38 -2.29
N ILE A 62 12.04 -19.68 -1.15
CA ILE A 62 11.60 -20.17 0.15
C ILE A 62 10.19 -19.66 0.38
N TYR A 63 9.19 -20.53 0.57
CA TYR A 63 7.79 -20.12 0.54
C TYR A 63 6.88 -21.03 1.38
N GLY A 64 5.66 -20.58 1.67
CA GLY A 64 4.64 -21.35 2.38
C GLY A 64 4.03 -20.61 3.57
N THR A 65 3.12 -21.29 4.26
CA THR A 65 2.50 -20.81 5.51
C THR A 65 2.45 -21.94 6.53
N GLY A 66 2.96 -21.71 7.74
CA GLY A 66 3.15 -22.73 8.77
C GLY A 66 4.29 -23.69 8.44
N LYS A 67 4.08 -24.54 7.43
CA LYS A 67 5.12 -25.38 6.82
C LYS A 67 5.85 -24.59 5.75
N ILE A 68 7.16 -24.41 5.93
CA ILE A 68 7.99 -23.65 5.00
C ILE A 68 8.80 -24.59 4.13
N LYS A 69 8.77 -24.32 2.82
CA LYS A 69 9.33 -25.17 1.76
C LYS A 69 10.32 -24.38 0.93
N ILE A 70 11.14 -25.08 0.17
CA ILE A 70 12.11 -24.52 -0.77
C ILE A 70 12.03 -25.25 -2.11
N VAL A 71 12.07 -24.47 -3.19
CA VAL A 71 12.30 -24.94 -4.56
C VAL A 71 13.47 -24.19 -5.16
N ALA A 72 14.11 -24.78 -6.16
CA ALA A 72 15.08 -24.07 -6.98
C ALA A 72 14.41 -23.54 -8.25
N LEU A 73 14.98 -22.50 -8.84
CA LEU A 73 14.57 -21.97 -10.14
C LEU A 73 15.53 -22.45 -11.23
N ASN A 74 15.04 -22.50 -12.47
CA ASN A 74 15.88 -22.68 -13.65
C ASN A 74 16.97 -21.61 -13.70
N LYS A 75 18.08 -21.89 -14.39
CA LYS A 75 19.22 -20.95 -14.51
C LYS A 75 18.82 -19.60 -15.12
N ASP A 76 17.84 -19.59 -16.02
CA ASP A 76 17.29 -18.40 -16.66
C ASP A 76 16.13 -17.75 -15.86
N LEU A 77 15.80 -18.33 -14.70
CA LEU A 77 14.72 -17.95 -13.79
C LEU A 77 13.31 -18.03 -14.43
N SER A 78 13.16 -18.80 -15.51
CA SER A 78 11.91 -18.90 -16.27
C SER A 78 10.79 -19.63 -15.53
N ASP A 79 11.14 -20.62 -14.72
CA ASP A 79 10.21 -21.45 -13.95
C ASP A 79 10.95 -22.17 -12.78
N ILE A 80 10.21 -22.98 -12.03
CA ILE A 80 10.74 -23.92 -11.05
C ILE A 80 11.57 -25.00 -11.77
N ASP A 81 12.76 -25.27 -11.24
CA ASP A 81 13.65 -26.35 -11.69
C ASP A 81 13.10 -27.71 -11.22
N THR A 82 12.47 -28.45 -12.13
CA THR A 82 11.86 -29.76 -11.83
C THR A 82 12.88 -30.85 -11.53
N ALA A 83 14.16 -30.67 -11.89
CA ALA A 83 15.23 -31.59 -11.49
C ALA A 83 15.61 -31.41 -10.00
N PHE A 84 15.17 -30.32 -9.37
CA PHE A 84 15.30 -30.10 -7.94
C PHE A 84 13.92 -30.21 -7.27
N PRO A 85 13.55 -31.39 -6.72
CA PRO A 85 12.25 -31.56 -6.10
C PRO A 85 12.09 -30.61 -4.92
N GLU A 86 10.85 -30.18 -4.69
CA GLU A 86 10.48 -29.40 -3.51
C GLU A 86 10.92 -30.09 -2.22
N ARG A 87 11.48 -29.31 -1.29
CA ARG A 87 11.89 -29.80 0.03
C ARG A 87 11.20 -28.99 1.13
N VAL A 88 10.84 -29.65 2.21
CA VAL A 88 10.42 -28.96 3.43
C VAL A 88 11.67 -28.50 4.17
N LEU A 89 11.72 -27.20 4.52
CA LEU A 89 12.78 -26.65 5.39
C LEU A 89 12.39 -26.75 6.86
N ILE A 90 11.14 -26.41 7.17
CA ILE A 90 10.62 -26.36 8.55
C ILE A 90 9.17 -26.85 8.54
N GLU A 91 8.89 -27.91 9.30
CA GLU A 91 7.55 -28.53 9.37
C GLU A 91 6.50 -27.61 10.02
N ASN A 92 6.90 -26.89 11.07
CA ASN A 92 6.07 -25.88 11.73
C ASN A 92 6.93 -24.69 12.18
N ALA A 93 7.07 -23.69 11.31
CA ALA A 93 7.82 -22.47 11.62
C ALA A 93 7.10 -21.54 12.62
N GLY A 94 5.84 -21.83 12.98
CA GLY A 94 5.11 -21.10 14.02
C GLY A 94 5.49 -21.51 15.44
N LEU A 95 6.06 -22.71 15.61
CA LEU A 95 6.26 -23.37 16.89
C LEU A 95 7.02 -22.52 17.94
N PRO A 96 8.05 -21.73 17.62
CA PRO A 96 8.73 -20.90 18.62
C PRO A 96 7.83 -19.88 19.32
N SER A 97 6.74 -19.47 18.66
CA SER A 97 5.72 -18.57 19.25
C SER A 97 4.56 -19.29 19.92
N GLY A 98 4.67 -20.61 20.11
CA GLY A 98 3.64 -21.48 20.68
C GLY A 98 2.78 -22.19 19.63
N ASN A 99 1.89 -23.05 20.11
CA ASN A 99 0.99 -23.87 19.27
C ASN A 99 -0.51 -23.57 19.53
N SER A 100 -0.84 -22.34 19.94
CA SER A 100 -2.22 -21.93 20.28
C SER A 100 -3.11 -21.65 19.06
N GLY A 101 -2.64 -21.93 17.85
CA GLY A 101 -3.28 -21.53 16.59
C GLY A 101 -3.17 -20.02 16.33
N GLY A 102 -3.96 -19.50 15.40
CA GLY A 102 -3.89 -18.11 14.93
C GLY A 102 -3.36 -18.03 13.50
N LEU A 103 -2.60 -16.99 13.16
CA LEU A 103 -1.90 -16.89 11.86
C LEU A 103 -0.65 -17.78 11.90
N PRO A 104 -0.54 -18.81 11.03
CA PRO A 104 0.68 -19.59 10.91
C PRO A 104 1.87 -18.74 10.45
N ALA A 105 3.09 -19.28 10.57
CA ALA A 105 4.29 -18.58 10.11
C ALA A 105 4.22 -18.26 8.61
N GLU A 106 4.34 -16.99 8.24
CA GLU A 106 4.38 -16.53 6.84
C GLU A 106 5.34 -15.34 6.68
N GLY A 107 5.28 -14.63 5.56
CA GLY A 107 6.14 -13.47 5.27
C GLY A 107 7.63 -13.79 5.27
N SER A 108 8.01 -14.94 4.71
CA SER A 108 9.38 -15.44 4.74
C SER A 108 10.38 -14.47 4.11
N GLN A 109 11.49 -14.19 4.82
CA GLN A 109 12.64 -13.46 4.28
C GLN A 109 13.95 -14.14 4.70
N MET A 110 14.66 -14.70 3.72
CA MET A 110 15.94 -15.39 3.94
C MET A 110 17.12 -14.42 3.88
N PHE A 111 18.09 -14.61 4.76
CA PHE A 111 19.37 -13.89 4.78
C PHE A 111 20.49 -14.88 5.01
N LYS A 112 21.65 -14.62 4.40
CA LYS A 112 22.91 -15.29 4.73
C LYS A 112 23.84 -14.23 5.31
N ILE A 113 24.21 -14.39 6.57
CA ILE A 113 25.02 -13.42 7.31
C ILE A 113 26.20 -14.19 7.89
N LYS A 114 27.39 -13.89 7.39
CA LYS A 114 28.58 -14.74 7.54
C LYS A 114 28.25 -16.17 7.06
N ASP A 115 28.57 -17.19 7.85
CA ASP A 115 28.37 -18.60 7.48
C ASP A 115 27.05 -19.19 8.00
N LYS A 116 26.04 -18.35 8.25
CA LYS A 116 24.74 -18.79 8.78
C LYS A 116 23.57 -18.24 7.97
N TYR A 117 22.52 -19.05 7.87
CA TYR A 117 21.25 -18.73 7.24
C TYR A 117 20.25 -18.29 8.30
N TYR A 118 19.53 -17.19 8.07
CA TYR A 118 18.52 -16.64 8.94
C TYR A 118 17.22 -16.45 8.15
N LEU A 119 16.17 -17.16 8.55
CA LEU A 119 14.85 -17.07 7.95
C LEU A 119 13.90 -16.36 8.90
N PHE A 120 13.56 -15.12 8.56
CA PHE A 120 12.57 -14.32 9.27
C PHE A 120 11.16 -14.71 8.82
N ASN A 121 10.25 -14.87 9.78
CA ASN A 121 8.83 -15.03 9.55
C ASN A 121 8.02 -14.19 10.55
N ILE A 122 6.79 -13.88 10.16
CA ILE A 122 5.74 -13.38 11.04
C ILE A 122 4.88 -14.56 11.50
N THR A 123 4.49 -14.58 12.78
CA THR A 123 3.40 -15.42 13.30
C THR A 123 2.41 -14.55 14.07
N TRP A 124 1.17 -15.03 14.26
CA TRP A 124 0.24 -14.38 15.17
C TRP A 124 -0.45 -15.42 16.05
N PRO A 125 0.14 -15.81 17.20
CA PRO A 125 -0.49 -16.75 18.12
C PRO A 125 -1.84 -16.21 18.61
N ARG A 126 -2.84 -17.09 18.70
CA ARG A 126 -4.18 -16.74 19.17
C ARG A 126 -4.13 -16.09 20.56
N GLY A 127 -4.83 -14.97 20.72
CA GLY A 127 -4.83 -14.20 21.96
C GLY A 127 -3.58 -13.34 22.19
N GLY A 128 -2.56 -13.46 21.32
CA GLY A 128 -1.35 -12.65 21.36
C GLY A 128 -1.33 -11.56 20.29
N MET A 129 -0.13 -11.22 19.84
CA MET A 129 0.12 -10.22 18.80
C MET A 129 1.00 -10.78 17.68
N ARG A 130 1.07 -10.04 16.58
CA ARG A 130 2.05 -10.27 15.51
C ARG A 130 3.47 -10.33 16.09
N THR A 131 4.18 -11.42 15.82
CA THR A 131 5.44 -11.81 16.46
C THR A 131 6.49 -12.14 15.41
N VAL A 132 7.74 -11.71 15.59
CA VAL A 132 8.85 -12.07 14.71
C VAL A 132 9.51 -13.35 15.21
N VAL A 133 9.54 -14.36 14.36
CA VAL A 133 10.25 -15.62 14.59
C VAL A 133 11.39 -15.72 13.59
N VAL A 134 12.60 -15.99 14.08
CA VAL A 134 13.79 -16.23 13.25
C VAL A 134 14.23 -17.66 13.40
N HIS A 135 14.48 -18.31 12.27
CA HIS A 135 15.11 -19.63 12.21
C HIS A 135 16.54 -19.50 11.72
N ARG A 136 17.49 -20.16 12.39
CA ARG A 136 18.92 -20.12 12.06
C ARG A 136 19.44 -21.51 11.70
N ALA A 137 20.29 -21.60 10.68
CA ALA A 137 20.97 -22.84 10.30
C ALA A 137 22.40 -22.59 9.81
N HIS A 138 23.24 -23.61 9.87
CA HIS A 138 24.59 -23.61 9.26
C HIS A 138 24.59 -23.97 7.77
N GLN A 139 23.54 -24.65 7.31
CA GLN A 139 23.35 -25.05 5.92
C GLN A 139 21.98 -24.57 5.43
N LEU A 140 21.85 -24.27 4.14
CA LEU A 140 20.61 -23.77 3.55
C LEU A 140 19.43 -24.72 3.79
N PHE A 141 19.68 -26.02 3.76
CA PHE A 141 18.66 -27.06 3.95
C PHE A 141 18.45 -27.47 5.41
N GLY A 142 19.04 -26.72 6.35
CA GLY A 142 18.90 -26.97 7.79
C GLY A 142 19.93 -27.98 8.35
N PRO A 143 19.65 -28.56 9.53
CA PRO A 143 18.47 -28.30 10.37
C PRO A 143 18.42 -26.85 10.88
N TYR A 144 17.21 -26.34 11.09
CA TYR A 144 16.97 -24.99 11.59
C TYR A 144 16.58 -25.00 13.07
N GLU A 145 17.20 -24.16 13.89
CA GLU A 145 16.74 -23.80 15.23
C GLU A 145 15.92 -22.51 15.17
N GLY A 146 14.80 -22.41 15.91
CA GLY A 146 13.88 -21.26 15.86
C GLY A 146 13.76 -20.52 17.19
N LYS A 147 13.70 -19.18 17.15
CA LYS A 147 13.47 -18.32 18.33
C LYS A 147 12.49 -17.19 18.01
N VAL A 148 11.71 -16.79 19.02
CA VAL A 148 11.04 -15.48 19.00
C VAL A 148 12.09 -14.42 19.25
N VAL A 149 12.21 -13.45 18.33
CA VAL A 149 13.19 -12.35 18.44
C VAL A 149 12.53 -11.00 18.70
N LEU A 150 11.23 -10.86 18.46
CA LEU A 150 10.46 -9.66 18.81
C LEU A 150 8.97 -9.98 19.01
N GLN A 151 8.41 -9.52 20.12
CA GLN A 151 6.97 -9.55 20.40
C GLN A 151 6.57 -8.26 21.13
N ASP A 152 6.50 -7.16 20.41
CA ASP A 152 6.19 -5.85 20.98
C ASP A 152 5.38 -5.00 19.99
N LYS A 153 4.32 -4.33 20.49
CA LYS A 153 3.42 -3.45 19.73
C LYS A 153 2.75 -4.08 18.48
N GLY A 154 2.91 -5.38 18.25
CA GLY A 154 2.54 -6.06 16.99
C GLY A 154 3.42 -5.68 15.80
N VAL A 155 4.62 -5.15 16.05
CA VAL A 155 5.61 -4.81 15.02
C VAL A 155 6.32 -6.08 14.56
N ALA A 156 6.09 -6.46 13.31
CA ALA A 156 6.60 -7.71 12.75
C ALA A 156 6.52 -7.73 11.21
N GLN A 157 6.96 -8.84 10.61
CA GLN A 157 7.09 -9.09 9.16
C GLN A 157 8.06 -8.13 8.47
N GLY A 158 9.13 -8.71 7.94
CA GLY A 158 10.23 -7.99 7.31
C GLY A 158 11.53 -8.74 7.51
N GLY A 159 12.64 -8.03 7.64
CA GLY A 159 13.95 -8.66 7.71
C GLY A 159 15.04 -7.69 8.14
N LEU A 160 16.28 -7.99 7.77
CA LEU A 160 17.45 -7.26 8.22
C LEU A 160 18.02 -6.36 7.13
N ILE A 161 18.54 -5.20 7.54
CA ILE A 161 19.34 -4.29 6.72
C ILE A 161 20.48 -3.75 7.57
N ASP A 162 21.67 -3.62 6.98
CA ASP A 162 22.82 -2.98 7.60
C ASP A 162 23.15 -1.65 6.92
N THR A 163 23.83 -0.80 7.69
CA THR A 163 24.42 0.44 7.19
C THR A 163 25.87 0.20 6.77
N PRO A 164 26.47 1.08 5.94
CA PRO A 164 27.88 0.96 5.55
C PRO A 164 28.86 0.96 6.73
N ASP A 165 28.50 1.59 7.86
CA ASP A 165 29.28 1.58 9.10
C ASP A 165 28.99 0.36 10.01
N GLY A 166 28.24 -0.64 9.51
CA GLY A 166 28.04 -1.93 10.17
C GLY A 166 26.96 -1.96 11.26
N LYS A 167 26.13 -0.91 11.38
CA LYS A 167 24.95 -0.93 12.27
C LYS A 167 23.84 -1.73 11.62
N TRP A 168 23.12 -2.51 12.42
CA TRP A 168 22.02 -3.33 11.94
C TRP A 168 20.67 -2.78 12.37
N PHE A 169 19.70 -2.92 11.47
CA PHE A 169 18.30 -2.65 11.73
C PHE A 169 17.43 -3.78 11.18
N ALA A 170 16.26 -3.96 11.78
CA ALA A 170 15.18 -4.75 11.22
C ALA A 170 14.12 -3.79 10.66
N TYR A 171 13.85 -3.88 9.36
CA TYR A 171 12.70 -3.20 8.76
C TYR A 171 11.47 -4.09 8.95
N LEU A 172 10.44 -3.57 9.60
CA LEU A 172 9.21 -4.28 9.94
C LEU A 172 8.00 -3.38 9.66
N PHE A 173 6.79 -3.82 9.97
CA PHE A 173 5.63 -2.93 10.01
C PHE A 173 4.68 -3.23 11.16
N ARG A 174 3.79 -2.27 11.43
CA ARG A 174 2.73 -2.37 12.44
C ARG A 174 1.37 -2.12 11.82
N ASP A 175 0.40 -2.97 12.15
CA ASP A 175 -1.01 -2.70 11.86
C ASP A 175 -1.49 -1.55 12.75
N ASN A 176 -1.87 -0.43 12.13
CA ASN A 176 -2.14 0.81 12.86
C ASN A 176 -3.48 1.48 12.51
N GLY A 177 -4.53 0.68 12.39
CA GLY A 177 -5.89 1.18 12.15
C GLY A 177 -6.04 1.70 10.71
N ALA A 178 -6.86 2.74 10.54
CA ALA A 178 -7.28 3.24 9.23
C ALA A 178 -6.12 3.77 8.36
N VAL A 179 -5.04 4.30 8.94
CA VAL A 179 -3.85 4.72 8.16
C VAL A 179 -3.16 3.53 7.48
N GLY A 180 -3.42 2.31 7.97
CA GLY A 180 -2.95 1.06 7.39
C GLY A 180 -1.77 0.45 8.14
N ARG A 181 -0.94 -0.26 7.37
CA ARG A 181 0.23 -0.98 7.87
C ARG A 181 1.47 -0.11 7.66
N ILE A 182 2.03 0.41 8.75
CA ILE A 182 3.06 1.44 8.71
C ILE A 182 4.47 0.85 8.94
N PRO A 183 5.48 1.22 8.15
CA PRO A 183 6.85 0.75 8.37
C PRO A 183 7.41 1.18 9.73
N TYR A 184 8.20 0.29 10.34
CA TYR A 184 9.00 0.53 11.53
C TYR A 184 10.44 0.12 11.23
N LEU A 185 11.40 0.85 11.78
CA LEU A 185 12.80 0.50 11.73
C LEU A 185 13.27 0.25 13.16
N VAL A 186 13.74 -0.96 13.44
CA VAL A 186 14.06 -1.42 14.80
C VAL A 186 15.56 -1.69 14.89
N PRO A 187 16.32 -1.06 15.81
CA PRO A 187 17.75 -1.34 15.98
C PRO A 187 18.01 -2.82 16.27
N VAL A 188 19.12 -3.37 15.78
CA VAL A 188 19.51 -4.77 16.00
C VAL A 188 20.91 -4.83 16.59
N LYS A 189 21.04 -5.60 17.68
CA LYS A 189 22.32 -6.06 18.21
C LYS A 189 22.50 -7.54 17.92
N TRP A 190 23.73 -8.01 17.94
CA TRP A 190 24.06 -9.43 17.75
C TRP A 190 24.63 -10.01 19.04
N GLU A 191 23.98 -11.04 19.57
CA GLU A 191 24.42 -11.76 20.78
C GLU A 191 24.39 -13.26 20.49
N ASP A 192 25.51 -13.96 20.70
CA ASP A 192 25.66 -15.40 20.42
C ASP A 192 25.20 -15.82 19.00
N GLY A 193 25.41 -14.91 18.05
CA GLY A 193 25.01 -15.05 16.65
C GLY A 193 23.49 -15.01 16.41
N TRP A 194 22.72 -14.40 17.31
CA TRP A 194 21.29 -14.13 17.14
C TRP A 194 21.03 -12.63 17.06
N PRO A 195 20.09 -12.17 16.21
CA PRO A 195 19.67 -10.78 16.21
C PRO A 195 18.75 -10.51 17.41
N VAL A 196 19.12 -9.53 18.22
CA VAL A 196 18.35 -8.98 19.33
C VAL A 196 17.73 -7.68 18.86
N LEU A 197 16.40 -7.67 18.66
CA LEU A 197 15.66 -6.54 18.11
C LEU A 197 15.22 -5.58 19.23
N GLY A 198 15.44 -4.29 18.99
CA GLY A 198 15.03 -3.21 19.86
C GLY A 198 15.92 -3.04 21.09
N ASN A 199 15.45 -2.23 22.04
CA ASN A 199 16.12 -2.03 23.32
C ASN A 199 15.60 -3.08 24.29
N ASN A 200 16.31 -4.20 24.40
CA ASN A 200 15.92 -5.37 25.22
C ASN A 200 14.53 -5.91 24.83
N GLY A 201 14.29 -6.11 23.53
CA GLY A 201 13.02 -6.64 23.01
C GLY A 201 11.88 -5.62 22.90
N LYS A 202 12.15 -4.33 23.15
CA LYS A 202 11.17 -3.25 23.03
C LYS A 202 11.45 -2.35 21.83
N VAL A 203 10.41 -2.06 21.06
CA VAL A 203 10.50 -1.17 19.89
C VAL A 203 10.55 0.28 20.36
N PRO A 204 11.67 0.99 20.13
CA PRO A 204 11.79 2.38 20.57
C PRO A 204 10.88 3.29 19.76
N ASP A 205 10.43 4.39 20.38
CA ASP A 205 9.61 5.41 19.69
C ASP A 205 10.47 6.44 18.94
N THR A 206 11.77 6.51 19.25
CA THR A 206 12.74 7.38 18.59
C THR A 206 13.95 6.60 18.10
N LEU A 207 14.63 7.12 17.09
CA LEU A 207 15.84 6.52 16.51
C LEU A 207 16.97 7.53 16.49
N SER A 208 18.19 7.06 16.72
CA SER A 208 19.41 7.85 16.53
C SER A 208 19.82 7.80 15.05
N LEU A 209 19.00 8.43 14.21
CA LEU A 209 19.20 8.60 12.77
C LEU A 209 19.01 10.08 12.40
N PRO A 210 19.45 10.51 11.20
CA PRO A 210 19.21 11.86 10.73
C PRO A 210 17.72 12.23 10.79
N GLU A 211 17.46 13.52 11.01
CA GLU A 211 16.10 14.04 11.10
C GLU A 211 15.30 13.74 9.82
N SER A 212 14.03 13.38 10.01
CA SER A 212 13.12 13.12 8.90
C SER A 212 12.79 14.41 8.16
N LYS A 213 12.80 14.36 6.83
CA LYS A 213 12.32 15.45 5.97
C LYS A 213 10.81 15.41 5.73
N GLY A 214 10.09 14.53 6.43
CA GLY A 214 8.65 14.32 6.25
C GLY A 214 8.30 13.41 5.07
N LEU A 215 6.99 13.22 4.86
CA LEU A 215 6.44 12.31 3.85
C LEU A 215 5.95 13.02 2.58
N ILE A 216 5.68 14.33 2.69
CA ILE A 216 5.31 15.19 1.57
C ILE A 216 6.53 15.33 0.65
N SER A 217 6.31 15.36 -0.67
CA SER A 217 7.30 15.34 -1.77
C SER A 217 7.94 13.98 -2.07
N SER A 218 7.66 12.92 -1.29
CA SER A 218 8.23 11.58 -1.52
C SER A 218 7.17 10.46 -1.56
N ILE A 219 6.31 10.37 -0.54
CA ILE A 219 5.28 9.33 -0.42
C ILE A 219 3.89 9.84 -0.84
N ALA A 220 3.67 11.13 -0.64
CA ALA A 220 2.56 11.89 -1.16
C ALA A 220 3.07 13.28 -1.59
N ALA A 221 2.38 13.94 -2.51
CA ALA A 221 2.78 15.25 -2.99
C ALA A 221 1.58 16.03 -3.54
N ASP A 222 1.72 17.34 -3.52
CA ASP A 222 0.86 18.24 -4.28
C ASP A 222 1.03 17.98 -5.78
N ASP A 223 -0.01 18.29 -6.55
CA ASP A 223 0.03 18.24 -8.00
C ASP A 223 -0.86 19.33 -8.60
N GLU A 224 -0.26 20.27 -9.32
CA GLU A 224 -0.95 21.35 -10.06
C GLU A 224 -1.37 20.89 -11.47
N PHE A 225 -1.19 19.61 -11.80
CA PHE A 225 -1.49 19.00 -13.11
C PHE A 225 -0.88 19.73 -14.33
N THR A 226 0.11 20.58 -14.08
CA THR A 226 0.94 21.24 -15.09
C THR A 226 2.16 20.37 -15.34
N ARG A 227 2.49 20.16 -16.62
CA ARG A 227 3.64 19.36 -17.05
C ARG A 227 4.51 20.13 -18.03
N LYS A 228 5.81 20.06 -17.84
CA LYS A 228 6.81 20.51 -18.81
C LYS A 228 7.11 19.39 -19.79
N LYS A 229 7.71 19.75 -20.93
CA LYS A 229 8.16 18.77 -21.92
C LYS A 229 9.20 17.85 -21.27
N GLY A 230 8.93 16.55 -21.29
CA GLY A 230 9.81 15.52 -20.71
C GLY A 230 9.43 15.10 -19.30
N ASP A 231 8.47 15.76 -18.65
CA ASP A 231 7.93 15.28 -17.38
C ASP A 231 7.10 14.01 -17.58
N SER A 232 7.10 13.12 -16.59
CA SER A 232 6.12 12.03 -16.52
C SER A 232 4.71 12.58 -16.37
N ASP A 233 3.71 11.97 -17.03
CA ASP A 233 2.31 12.39 -16.93
C ASP A 233 1.85 12.41 -15.46
N LEU A 234 2.14 11.37 -14.69
CA LEU A 234 1.78 11.30 -13.27
C LEU A 234 3.03 11.07 -12.41
N PRO A 235 3.27 11.90 -11.37
CA PRO A 235 4.24 11.60 -10.32
C PRO A 235 4.03 10.21 -9.70
N LEU A 236 5.11 9.56 -9.25
CA LEU A 236 5.09 8.18 -8.71
C LEU A 236 4.19 7.99 -7.47
N VAL A 237 3.85 9.07 -6.77
CA VAL A 237 2.93 9.05 -5.62
C VAL A 237 1.51 8.68 -6.03
N TRP A 238 1.13 8.98 -7.27
CA TRP A 238 -0.17 8.62 -7.83
C TRP A 238 -0.25 7.14 -8.15
N GLN A 239 -1.36 6.52 -7.75
CA GLN A 239 -1.68 5.15 -8.14
C GLN A 239 -3.16 5.10 -8.51
N TRP A 240 -3.51 4.24 -9.45
CA TRP A 240 -4.91 4.00 -9.81
C TRP A 240 -5.53 2.96 -8.89
N ASN A 241 -6.81 3.13 -8.55
CA ASN A 241 -7.60 2.03 -8.04
C ASN A 241 -7.85 1.05 -9.21
N HIS A 242 -7.20 -0.13 -9.16
CA HIS A 242 -7.22 -1.13 -10.23
C HIS A 242 -6.63 -0.59 -11.56
N ASN A 243 -6.84 -1.32 -12.66
CA ASN A 243 -6.31 -0.95 -13.97
C ASN A 243 -7.07 0.26 -14.54
N PRO A 244 -6.36 1.34 -14.93
CA PRO A 244 -7.01 2.49 -15.54
C PRO A 244 -7.48 2.19 -16.97
N ASP A 245 -8.25 3.13 -17.51
CA ASP A 245 -8.55 3.29 -18.93
C ASP A 245 -7.88 4.57 -19.44
N ALA A 246 -6.84 4.42 -20.25
CA ALA A 246 -6.04 5.54 -20.73
C ALA A 246 -6.81 6.49 -21.65
N THR A 247 -7.95 6.08 -22.22
CA THR A 247 -8.77 6.98 -23.07
C THR A 247 -9.62 7.97 -22.27
N ASN A 248 -9.80 7.69 -20.98
CA ASN A 248 -10.77 8.36 -20.11
C ASN A 248 -10.10 9.20 -19.00
N TRP A 249 -8.80 9.46 -19.10
CA TRP A 249 -8.13 10.50 -18.33
C TRP A 249 -7.15 11.26 -19.22
N SER A 250 -6.87 12.52 -18.91
CA SER A 250 -5.92 13.33 -19.70
C SER A 250 -5.45 14.57 -18.96
N LEU A 251 -4.18 14.94 -19.15
CA LEU A 251 -3.60 16.24 -18.77
C LEU A 251 -3.48 17.23 -19.94
N ASN A 252 -3.78 16.78 -21.16
CA ASN A 252 -3.52 17.54 -22.40
C ASN A 252 -4.78 18.15 -23.01
N LYS A 253 -5.98 17.58 -22.77
CA LYS A 253 -7.28 18.14 -23.21
C LYS A 253 -7.54 19.53 -22.63
N ARG A 254 -7.01 19.82 -21.44
CA ARG A 254 -6.99 21.15 -20.81
C ARG A 254 -5.71 21.26 -19.98
N LYS A 255 -4.75 22.06 -20.44
CA LYS A 255 -3.46 22.21 -19.75
C LYS A 255 -3.65 22.78 -18.34
N GLY A 256 -2.93 22.22 -17.37
CA GLY A 256 -3.07 22.59 -15.96
C GLY A 256 -4.24 21.91 -15.25
N PHE A 257 -4.90 20.93 -15.89
CA PHE A 257 -6.01 20.20 -15.29
C PHE A 257 -5.88 18.70 -15.57
N LEU A 258 -6.20 17.88 -14.56
CA LEU A 258 -6.53 16.48 -14.78
C LEU A 258 -8.00 16.36 -15.18
N ARG A 259 -8.27 15.93 -16.41
CA ARG A 259 -9.62 15.56 -16.85
C ARG A 259 -9.89 14.10 -16.58
N LEU A 260 -11.01 13.79 -15.93
CA LEU A 260 -11.58 12.43 -15.86
C LEU A 260 -12.90 12.38 -16.62
N THR A 261 -12.99 11.52 -17.64
CA THR A 261 -14.19 11.37 -18.49
C THR A 261 -14.91 10.05 -18.17
N THR A 262 -16.23 10.09 -18.02
CA THR A 262 -17.01 8.87 -17.78
C THR A 262 -17.10 8.05 -19.07
N GLY A 263 -16.54 6.84 -19.04
CA GLY A 263 -16.52 5.92 -20.21
C GLY A 263 -17.44 4.72 -20.06
N ARG A 264 -18.06 4.54 -18.89
CA ARG A 264 -18.97 3.43 -18.55
C ARG A 264 -19.88 3.84 -17.40
N ILE A 265 -20.93 3.06 -17.19
CA ILE A 265 -21.81 3.16 -16.03
C ILE A 265 -21.22 2.32 -14.88
N ASP A 266 -21.11 2.94 -13.71
CA ASP A 266 -20.63 2.33 -12.47
C ASP A 266 -21.65 2.52 -11.35
N SER A 267 -22.01 1.42 -10.68
CA SER A 267 -23.03 1.43 -9.62
C SER A 267 -22.57 2.15 -8.35
N ASN A 268 -21.26 2.17 -8.07
CA ASN A 268 -20.69 2.84 -6.90
C ASN A 268 -19.20 3.19 -7.06
N PHE A 269 -18.69 3.93 -6.09
CA PHE A 269 -17.32 4.42 -5.98
C PHE A 269 -16.22 3.33 -5.97
N LEU A 270 -16.47 2.16 -5.38
CA LEU A 270 -15.44 1.10 -5.28
C LEU A 270 -15.09 0.49 -6.63
N ILE A 271 -16.06 0.48 -7.56
CA ILE A 271 -15.89 -0.05 -8.92
C ILE A 271 -15.66 1.03 -9.97
N ALA A 272 -15.69 2.31 -9.56
CA ALA A 272 -15.43 3.44 -10.43
C ALA A 272 -14.04 3.32 -11.06
N ARG A 273 -14.01 3.22 -12.39
CA ARG A 273 -12.75 3.17 -13.14
C ARG A 273 -12.11 4.55 -13.19
N ASN A 274 -10.78 4.60 -13.24
CA ASN A 274 -9.99 5.84 -13.21
C ASN A 274 -10.16 6.65 -11.91
N THR A 275 -10.41 5.99 -10.79
CA THR A 275 -10.24 6.62 -9.47
C THR A 275 -8.74 6.77 -9.19
N LEU A 276 -8.23 8.00 -9.27
CA LEU A 276 -6.83 8.35 -9.05
C LEU A 276 -6.58 8.62 -7.57
N THR A 277 -5.50 8.10 -7.00
CA THR A 277 -5.36 8.05 -5.54
C THR A 277 -3.95 8.31 -5.02
N GLN A 278 -3.86 8.92 -3.84
CA GLN A 278 -2.65 9.02 -3.00
C GLN A 278 -2.90 8.46 -1.60
N ARG A 279 -1.84 8.05 -0.90
CA ARG A 279 -1.93 7.54 0.48
C ARG A 279 -2.39 8.66 1.43
N THR A 280 -3.19 8.32 2.44
CA THR A 280 -3.35 9.18 3.63
C THR A 280 -2.09 9.08 4.50
N LEU A 281 -1.85 10.08 5.36
CA LEU A 281 -0.65 10.16 6.20
C LEU A 281 -1.02 10.37 7.67
N GLY A 282 -0.25 9.78 8.59
CA GLY A 282 -0.40 10.00 10.03
C GLY A 282 0.51 11.11 10.59
N PRO A 283 0.26 11.60 11.81
CA PRO A 283 -0.93 11.35 12.63
C PRO A 283 -2.17 12.12 12.14
N PHE A 284 -1.96 13.14 11.31
CA PHE A 284 -3.01 13.90 10.65
C PHE A 284 -2.65 14.11 9.17
N SER A 285 -3.65 14.11 8.29
CA SER A 285 -3.48 14.57 6.91
C SER A 285 -4.73 15.25 6.39
N SER A 286 -4.59 16.30 5.60
CA SER A 286 -5.66 16.98 4.91
C SER A 286 -5.37 17.01 3.42
N ALA A 287 -6.36 16.72 2.59
CA ALA A 287 -6.28 16.89 1.15
C ALA A 287 -7.40 17.81 0.64
N ASN A 288 -7.09 18.67 -0.31
CA ASN A 288 -8.09 19.50 -0.98
C ASN A 288 -7.87 19.60 -2.49
N ILE A 289 -8.96 19.82 -3.21
CA ILE A 289 -9.02 19.91 -4.67
C ILE A 289 -9.85 21.12 -5.08
N ALA A 290 -9.60 21.62 -6.28
CA ALA A 290 -10.54 22.46 -7.02
C ALA A 290 -11.06 21.70 -8.24
N LEU A 291 -12.37 21.71 -8.44
CA LEU A 291 -13.10 20.92 -9.42
C LEU A 291 -13.95 21.83 -10.30
N ASP A 292 -13.88 21.63 -11.61
CA ASP A 292 -14.77 22.21 -12.60
C ASP A 292 -15.75 21.13 -13.09
N VAL A 293 -17.03 21.41 -12.92
CA VAL A 293 -18.16 20.51 -13.15
C VAL A 293 -19.04 20.94 -14.33
N GLN A 294 -18.57 21.89 -15.16
CA GLN A 294 -19.36 22.49 -16.24
C GLN A 294 -19.95 21.42 -17.18
N HIS A 295 -19.17 20.40 -17.51
CA HIS A 295 -19.47 19.39 -18.53
C HIS A 295 -19.85 18.02 -17.99
N MET A 296 -20.25 17.94 -16.72
CA MET A 296 -20.86 16.73 -16.16
C MET A 296 -22.24 16.50 -16.76
N LYS A 297 -22.60 15.23 -16.95
CA LYS A 297 -23.88 14.79 -17.51
C LYS A 297 -24.79 14.17 -16.45
N ASN A 298 -26.03 13.86 -16.83
CA ASN A 298 -26.98 13.25 -15.92
C ASN A 298 -26.43 11.94 -15.33
N GLY A 299 -26.55 11.80 -14.02
CA GLY A 299 -26.02 10.64 -13.31
C GLY A 299 -24.52 10.66 -13.03
N ASP A 300 -23.75 11.66 -13.48
CA ASP A 300 -22.35 11.79 -13.07
C ASP A 300 -22.23 12.16 -11.58
N TYR A 301 -21.20 11.61 -10.92
CA TYR A 301 -20.74 12.00 -9.60
C TYR A 301 -19.21 12.15 -9.63
N ALA A 302 -18.72 13.36 -9.37
CA ALA A 302 -17.29 13.68 -9.35
C ALA A 302 -16.88 14.42 -8.08
N GLY A 303 -15.71 14.11 -7.52
CA GLY A 303 -15.25 14.74 -6.30
C GLY A 303 -14.02 14.12 -5.65
N LEU A 304 -13.97 14.25 -4.32
CA LEU A 304 -12.90 13.78 -3.45
C LEU A 304 -13.44 12.77 -2.42
N GLY A 305 -12.74 11.65 -2.25
CA GLY A 305 -13.13 10.63 -1.28
C GLY A 305 -11.96 10.04 -0.50
N ILE A 306 -12.31 9.22 0.48
CA ILE A 306 -11.38 8.34 1.21
C ILE A 306 -11.70 6.90 0.82
N LEU A 307 -10.79 6.28 0.09
CA LEU A 307 -10.98 4.96 -0.50
C LEU A 307 -10.53 3.85 0.44
N GLN A 308 -11.52 3.06 0.85
CA GLN A 308 -11.46 1.72 1.43
C GLN A 308 -12.87 1.11 1.23
N LYS A 309 -13.13 -0.15 1.58
CA LYS A 309 -14.45 -0.79 1.48
C LYS A 309 -15.53 0.07 2.15
N ASN A 310 -15.20 0.59 3.32
CA ASN A 310 -16.06 1.48 4.11
C ASN A 310 -15.63 2.93 3.81
N PHE A 311 -16.03 3.47 2.67
CA PHE A 311 -15.58 4.77 2.16
C PHE A 311 -16.48 5.94 2.59
N GLY A 312 -15.95 7.15 2.42
CA GLY A 312 -16.72 8.39 2.41
C GLY A 312 -16.32 9.21 1.20
N GLN A 313 -17.27 9.94 0.61
CA GLN A 313 -17.01 10.79 -0.55
C GLN A 313 -17.86 12.06 -0.49
N VAL A 314 -17.28 13.14 -0.99
CA VAL A 314 -17.93 14.43 -1.19
C VAL A 314 -17.66 14.88 -2.63
N GLY A 315 -18.67 15.45 -3.29
CA GLY A 315 -18.53 15.87 -4.67
C GLY A 315 -19.78 16.55 -5.21
N VAL A 316 -19.86 16.65 -6.53
CA VAL A 316 -21.04 17.14 -7.24
C VAL A 316 -21.76 15.98 -7.91
N LYS A 317 -23.06 15.87 -7.68
CA LYS A 317 -23.95 14.94 -8.37
C LYS A 317 -24.84 15.72 -9.34
N VAL A 318 -25.02 15.20 -10.55
CA VAL A 318 -25.98 15.74 -11.52
C VAL A 318 -27.20 14.83 -11.61
N ILE A 319 -28.39 15.40 -11.40
CA ILE A 319 -29.69 14.73 -11.54
C ILE A 319 -30.64 15.67 -12.28
N ASP A 320 -31.24 15.20 -13.37
CA ASP A 320 -32.11 15.94 -14.28
C ASP A 320 -31.50 17.29 -14.70
N GLY A 321 -30.20 17.26 -15.01
CA GLY A 321 -29.41 18.45 -15.39
C GLY A 321 -29.08 19.42 -14.25
N LYS A 322 -29.52 19.16 -13.02
CA LYS A 322 -29.26 20.00 -11.84
C LYS A 322 -28.04 19.49 -11.06
N LYS A 323 -27.13 20.40 -10.73
CA LYS A 323 -25.92 20.14 -9.95
C LYS A 323 -26.22 20.29 -8.46
N SER A 324 -25.76 19.33 -7.64
CA SER A 324 -25.85 19.39 -6.19
C SER A 324 -24.57 18.92 -5.52
N ILE A 325 -24.15 19.60 -4.47
CA ILE A 325 -23.09 19.16 -3.58
C ILE A 325 -23.63 18.01 -2.75
N LEU A 326 -23.01 16.84 -2.88
CA LEU A 326 -23.43 15.61 -2.25
C LEU A 326 -22.33 15.08 -1.34
N PHE A 327 -22.70 14.62 -0.15
CA PHE A 327 -21.86 13.80 0.72
C PHE A 327 -22.54 12.45 1.00
N THR A 328 -21.75 11.39 0.95
CA THR A 328 -22.21 10.03 1.24
C THR A 328 -21.24 9.31 2.17
N ASP A 329 -21.80 8.68 3.21
CA ASP A 329 -21.11 7.82 4.17
C ASP A 329 -21.51 6.36 3.96
N PHE A 330 -20.55 5.51 3.61
CA PHE A 330 -20.72 4.07 3.39
C PHE A 330 -20.10 3.23 4.52
N THR A 331 -19.95 3.79 5.72
CA THR A 331 -19.47 3.04 6.90
C THR A 331 -20.60 2.40 7.71
N LYS A 332 -21.86 2.77 7.47
CA LYS A 332 -23.04 2.24 8.18
C LYS A 332 -23.85 1.31 7.27
N GLU A 333 -24.55 0.35 7.87
CA GLU A 333 -25.35 -0.68 7.15
C GLU A 333 -26.45 -0.10 6.23
N LYS A 334 -26.91 1.13 6.48
CA LYS A 334 -27.75 1.89 5.56
C LYS A 334 -26.94 3.03 4.96
N ASN A 335 -26.67 2.93 3.65
CA ASN A 335 -26.08 4.00 2.85
C ASN A 335 -26.82 5.30 3.14
N THR A 336 -26.11 6.28 3.70
CA THR A 336 -26.75 7.56 4.01
C THR A 336 -26.25 8.59 3.02
N THR A 337 -27.10 8.96 2.07
CA THR A 337 -27.03 10.29 1.44
C THR A 337 -27.40 11.28 2.52
N VAL A 338 -26.42 12.00 3.05
CA VAL A 338 -26.65 12.81 4.27
C VAL A 338 -27.02 14.25 3.93
N SER A 339 -26.57 14.77 2.80
CA SER A 339 -26.80 16.18 2.43
C SER A 339 -26.71 16.39 0.93
N ALA A 340 -27.67 17.13 0.37
CA ALA A 340 -27.67 17.61 -1.01
C ALA A 340 -27.92 19.12 -1.01
N ILE A 341 -26.93 19.92 -1.43
CA ILE A 341 -27.02 21.38 -1.48
C ILE A 341 -27.00 21.81 -2.94
N PRO A 342 -27.97 22.60 -3.45
CA PRO A 342 -27.94 23.08 -4.83
C PRO A 342 -26.63 23.82 -5.14
N LEU A 343 -26.05 23.55 -6.31
CA LEU A 343 -24.84 24.23 -6.79
C LEU A 343 -25.17 25.06 -8.03
N MET A 344 -24.94 26.37 -7.94
CA MET A 344 -25.29 27.35 -8.99
C MET A 344 -24.08 27.87 -9.77
N GLN A 345 -22.91 27.22 -9.63
CA GLN A 345 -21.66 27.60 -10.27
C GLN A 345 -20.90 26.34 -10.73
N ASP A 346 -19.97 26.51 -11.66
CA ASP A 346 -19.25 25.38 -12.25
C ASP A 346 -17.96 25.03 -11.52
N ARG A 347 -17.38 25.95 -10.74
CA ARG A 347 -16.17 25.71 -9.96
C ARG A 347 -16.50 25.50 -8.49
N ILE A 348 -15.95 24.46 -7.88
CA ILE A 348 -16.15 24.13 -6.47
C ILE A 348 -14.89 23.52 -5.87
N PHE A 349 -14.73 23.63 -4.56
CA PHE A 349 -13.59 23.09 -3.84
C PHE A 349 -14.05 22.07 -2.80
N PHE A 350 -13.27 21.01 -2.63
CA PHE A 350 -13.52 19.98 -1.63
C PHE A 350 -12.28 19.75 -0.78
N LYS A 351 -12.48 19.51 0.52
CA LYS A 351 -11.41 19.17 1.47
C LYS A 351 -11.83 17.98 2.32
N VAL A 352 -10.89 17.09 2.60
CA VAL A 352 -11.06 16.00 3.55
C VAL A 352 -9.91 15.99 4.53
N ASP A 353 -10.25 16.07 5.82
CA ASP A 353 -9.32 15.98 6.93
C ASP A 353 -9.39 14.57 7.53
N CYS A 354 -8.24 13.93 7.77
CA CYS A 354 -8.12 12.62 8.41
C CYS A 354 -7.31 12.73 9.70
N ASP A 355 -7.88 12.28 10.81
CA ASP A 355 -7.26 12.25 12.13
C ASP A 355 -7.02 10.80 12.58
N PHE A 356 -5.76 10.39 12.55
CA PHE A 356 -5.27 9.08 12.97
C PHE A 356 -4.60 9.11 14.35
N THR A 357 -4.59 10.28 15.02
CA THR A 357 -3.98 10.46 16.34
C THR A 357 -4.61 9.46 17.30
N ASN A 358 -3.79 8.67 17.99
CA ASN A 358 -4.25 7.62 18.90
C ASN A 358 -5.30 6.68 18.28
N ARG A 359 -5.21 6.41 16.96
CA ARG A 359 -6.18 5.59 16.20
C ARG A 359 -7.62 6.11 16.28
N LYS A 360 -7.78 7.43 16.37
CA LYS A 360 -9.09 8.05 16.30
C LYS A 360 -9.80 7.69 15.01
N ASP A 361 -9.07 7.56 13.90
CA ASP A 361 -9.53 7.02 12.63
C ASP A 361 -10.83 7.70 12.16
N VAL A 362 -10.82 9.03 12.12
CA VAL A 362 -11.97 9.84 11.72
C VAL A 362 -11.62 10.71 10.52
N ALA A 363 -12.52 10.77 9.54
CA ALA A 363 -12.45 11.71 8.43
C ALA A 363 -13.61 12.71 8.46
N THR A 364 -13.32 13.98 8.16
CA THR A 364 -14.29 15.07 8.12
C THR A 364 -14.22 15.75 6.75
N PHE A 365 -15.39 16.06 6.19
CA PHE A 365 -15.55 16.50 4.80
C PHE A 365 -16.04 17.94 4.76
N PHE A 366 -15.51 18.71 3.82
CA PHE A 366 -15.81 20.12 3.65
C PHE A 366 -15.98 20.44 2.17
N TYR A 367 -16.75 21.50 1.91
CA TYR A 367 -16.80 22.16 0.61
C TYR A 367 -16.52 23.65 0.77
N SER A 368 -16.14 24.30 -0.33
CA SER A 368 -16.04 25.75 -0.42
C SER A 368 -16.49 26.21 -1.81
N LEU A 369 -17.15 27.36 -1.88
CA LEU A 369 -17.60 27.98 -3.12
C LEU A 369 -16.57 28.98 -3.68
N ASP A 370 -15.64 29.45 -2.84
CA ASP A 370 -14.67 30.50 -3.18
C ASP A 370 -13.21 30.08 -2.95
N GLY A 371 -12.98 28.89 -2.40
CA GLY A 371 -11.66 28.37 -2.04
C GLY A 371 -11.09 28.97 -0.76
N LYS A 372 -11.84 29.82 -0.05
CA LYS A 372 -11.42 30.54 1.17
C LYS A 372 -12.25 30.12 2.37
N GLU A 373 -13.57 30.21 2.26
CA GLU A 373 -14.49 29.83 3.33
C GLU A 373 -14.89 28.36 3.20
N TRP A 374 -14.51 27.56 4.19
CA TRP A 374 -14.78 26.12 4.22
C TRP A 374 -15.97 25.79 5.13
N LYS A 375 -16.95 25.07 4.58
CA LYS A 375 -18.14 24.62 5.30
C LYS A 375 -18.10 23.10 5.43
N SER A 376 -18.28 22.61 6.66
CA SER A 376 -18.43 21.16 6.90
C SER A 376 -19.70 20.65 6.24
N ILE A 377 -19.68 19.41 5.73
CA ILE A 377 -20.84 18.75 5.15
C ILE A 377 -20.96 17.31 5.66
N GLY A 378 -22.18 16.92 6.03
CA GLY A 378 -22.47 15.60 6.57
C GLY A 378 -21.88 15.34 7.95
N ASN A 379 -21.88 14.06 8.34
CA ASN A 379 -21.23 13.60 9.56
C ASN A 379 -19.74 13.26 9.33
N SER A 380 -19.00 13.16 10.43
CA SER A 380 -17.66 12.56 10.38
C SER A 380 -17.75 11.07 10.09
N VAL A 381 -16.85 10.56 9.24
CA VAL A 381 -16.76 9.16 8.84
C VAL A 381 -15.81 8.43 9.77
N LYS A 382 -16.30 7.38 10.44
CA LYS A 382 -15.47 6.51 11.28
C LYS A 382 -14.79 5.46 10.39
N MET A 383 -13.53 5.70 10.08
CA MET A 383 -12.73 4.82 9.25
C MET A 383 -12.41 3.51 9.98
N SER A 384 -12.30 2.42 9.22
CA SER A 384 -11.91 1.10 9.74
C SER A 384 -11.09 0.35 8.69
N TYR A 385 -9.98 -0.27 9.11
CA TYR A 385 -9.21 -1.16 8.24
C TYR A 385 -9.96 -2.50 8.12
N THR A 386 -10.36 -2.88 6.91
CA THR A 386 -11.13 -4.11 6.69
C THR A 386 -10.53 -4.99 5.60
N ILE A 387 -11.08 -6.20 5.51
CA ILE A 387 -10.90 -7.15 4.42
C ILE A 387 -12.30 -7.33 3.82
N PRO A 388 -12.52 -7.17 2.50
CA PRO A 388 -11.57 -6.99 1.39
C PRO A 388 -10.82 -5.63 1.33
N HIS A 389 -9.99 -5.48 0.30
CA HIS A 389 -9.01 -4.41 -0.01
C HIS A 389 -7.69 -4.47 0.74
N PHE A 390 -7.69 -4.78 2.04
CA PHE A 390 -6.45 -5.03 2.80
C PHE A 390 -5.42 -3.88 2.62
N MET A 391 -5.88 -2.64 2.80
CA MET A 391 -5.12 -1.43 2.50
C MET A 391 -5.53 -0.31 3.47
N GLY A 392 -4.60 0.58 3.81
CA GLY A 392 -4.94 1.83 4.50
C GLY A 392 -5.81 2.74 3.64
N TYR A 393 -6.51 3.69 4.25
CA TYR A 393 -7.32 4.65 3.50
C TYR A 393 -6.46 5.52 2.59
N ARG A 394 -7.03 5.90 1.44
CA ARG A 394 -6.35 6.70 0.41
C ARG A 394 -7.23 7.86 -0.02
N PHE A 395 -6.66 9.04 -0.21
CA PHE A 395 -7.38 10.13 -0.88
C PHE A 395 -7.62 9.74 -2.34
N ALA A 396 -8.79 10.10 -2.87
CA ALA A 396 -9.26 9.61 -4.15
C ALA A 396 -10.00 10.67 -4.95
N LEU A 397 -9.49 10.99 -6.13
CA LEU A 397 -10.13 11.82 -7.13
C LEU A 397 -10.94 10.89 -8.03
N PHE A 398 -12.22 11.19 -8.21
CA PHE A 398 -13.11 10.33 -8.97
C PHE A 398 -14.07 11.11 -9.86
N ASN A 399 -14.50 10.47 -10.93
CA ASN A 399 -15.67 10.84 -11.71
C ASN A 399 -16.29 9.55 -12.28
N TYR A 400 -17.54 9.25 -11.96
CA TYR A 400 -18.25 8.09 -12.48
C TYR A 400 -19.71 8.40 -12.82
N ALA A 401 -20.23 7.71 -13.85
CA ALA A 401 -21.59 7.86 -14.32
C ALA A 401 -22.50 6.76 -13.77
N GLN A 402 -23.74 7.11 -13.44
CA GLN A 402 -24.79 6.15 -13.08
C GLN A 402 -25.92 6.07 -14.13
N ASP A 403 -25.95 7.00 -15.11
CA ASP A 403 -27.00 7.07 -16.12
C ASP A 403 -26.43 7.37 -17.52
N GLU A 404 -25.84 8.55 -17.73
CA GLU A 404 -25.25 8.93 -19.04
C GLU A 404 -23.72 8.94 -19.01
N ILE A 405 -23.08 8.42 -20.07
CA ILE A 405 -21.62 8.48 -20.24
C ILE A 405 -21.16 9.67 -21.09
N GLY A 406 -19.86 9.94 -21.02
CA GLY A 406 -19.16 10.96 -21.79
C GLY A 406 -19.14 12.33 -21.14
N GLY A 407 -19.73 12.48 -19.95
CA GLY A 407 -19.52 13.65 -19.11
C GLY A 407 -18.11 13.65 -18.53
N PHE A 408 -17.61 14.82 -18.14
CA PHE A 408 -16.27 14.93 -17.56
C PHE A 408 -16.18 16.00 -16.49
N ALA A 409 -15.20 15.82 -15.61
CA ALA A 409 -14.81 16.78 -14.59
C ALA A 409 -13.31 17.08 -14.70
N ASP A 410 -12.96 18.35 -14.53
CA ASP A 410 -11.58 18.83 -14.58
C ASP A 410 -11.11 19.21 -13.18
N PHE A 411 -10.05 18.57 -12.71
CA PHE A 411 -9.39 18.86 -11.43
C PHE A 411 -8.23 19.82 -11.71
N ASP A 412 -8.25 21.00 -11.10
CA ASP A 412 -7.19 22.02 -11.25
C ASP A 412 -5.92 21.62 -10.51
N TYR A 413 -6.09 21.17 -9.26
CA TYR A 413 -4.99 20.73 -8.43
C TYR A 413 -5.44 19.65 -7.43
N PHE A 414 -4.44 18.98 -6.85
CA PHE A 414 -4.55 18.24 -5.61
C PHE A 414 -3.48 18.76 -4.64
N HIS A 415 -3.89 19.21 -3.47
CA HIS A 415 -2.97 19.63 -2.41
C HIS A 415 -3.14 18.75 -1.18
N ILE A 416 -2.04 18.37 -0.56
CA ILE A 416 -1.99 17.54 0.64
C ILE A 416 -1.07 18.17 1.70
N SER A 417 -1.50 18.09 2.96
CA SER A 417 -0.72 18.56 4.09
C SER A 417 -0.85 17.63 5.29
N GLN A 418 0.08 17.74 6.25
CA GLN A 418 0.04 17.02 7.53
C GLN A 418 -0.38 17.93 8.71
N SER A 419 -1.04 19.05 8.42
CA SER A 419 -1.48 20.04 9.41
C SER A 419 -2.95 20.38 9.24
N LYS A 420 -3.67 20.68 10.33
CA LYS A 420 -4.98 21.32 10.26
C LYS A 420 -4.79 22.73 9.72
N LYS A 421 -5.13 22.95 8.45
CA LYS A 421 -5.21 24.29 7.85
C LYS A 421 -6.64 24.77 7.79
#